data_AF-A0A7R9ZUX5-F1
#
_entry.id   AF-A0A7R9ZUX5-F1
#
_cell.length_a   1.000
_cell.length_b   1.000
_cell.length_c   1.000
_cell.angle_alpha   90.00
_cell.angle_beta   90.00
_cell.angle_gamma   90.00
#
_symmetry.space_group_name_H-M   'P 1'
#
loop_
_entity.id
_entity.type
_entity.pdbx_description
1 polymer ?
#
loop_
_entity_poly.entity_id
_entity_poly.type
_entity_poly.pdbx_seq_one_letter_code
_entity_poly.pdbx_strand_id
1 'polypeptide(L)'
;ATHFSTCAMSNRWVGVLVLLAFSRGTIAGFVCGNFSVTTLDVYRYHTANDAFTLANRNAGDAMGDMHYVCTKYDSQTYKMGLISRWTVSANSSWGRYAICNALMNSNRCYGTSAHVGRENAVLRARRGQCTENTYLGSWYSFPEKSECKCGQPVGTDGCMWGGARRLRTATARCVLEERGLGKACEETRGHGPYYRAAAILRAALASTEPEAGGCPEVSPQSELHL
;
A
#
# COMPACT_ATOMS: atom_id res chain seq x y z
N ALA A 1 -8.57 -23.20 4.44
CA ALA A 1 -9.24 -23.23 3.12
C ALA A 1 -8.81 -22.00 2.32
N THR A 2 -7.89 -22.17 1.37
CA THR A 2 -7.36 -21.10 0.51
C THR A 2 -8.37 -20.77 -0.59
N HIS A 3 -9.18 -19.72 -0.40
CA HIS A 3 -9.89 -19.10 -1.51
C HIS A 3 -8.88 -18.33 -2.36
N PHE A 4 -8.25 -19.02 -3.31
CA PHE A 4 -7.68 -18.35 -4.47
C PHE A 4 -8.85 -17.86 -5.31
N SER A 5 -9.09 -16.55 -5.36
CA SER A 5 -9.90 -15.94 -6.42
C SER A 5 -9.13 -16.08 -7.72
N THR A 6 -9.25 -17.24 -8.36
CA THR A 6 -8.88 -17.45 -9.75
C THR A 6 -9.87 -16.67 -10.61
N CYS A 7 -9.39 -15.66 -11.34
CA CYS A 7 -10.21 -15.04 -12.37
C CYS A 7 -10.49 -16.07 -13.45
N ALA A 8 -11.73 -16.56 -13.53
CA ALA A 8 -12.19 -17.35 -14.65
C ALA A 8 -12.13 -16.48 -15.92
N MET A 9 -11.28 -16.88 -16.88
CA MET A 9 -11.13 -16.18 -18.15
C MET A 9 -12.39 -16.37 -19.02
N SER A 10 -13.25 -15.36 -19.04
CA SER A 10 -14.36 -15.25 -19.98
C SER A 10 -13.87 -14.54 -21.24
N ASN A 11 -13.65 -15.31 -22.31
CA ASN A 11 -13.31 -14.77 -23.63
C ASN A 11 -14.55 -14.13 -24.25
N ARG A 12 -14.65 -12.80 -24.20
CA ARG A 12 -15.58 -12.03 -25.04
C ARG A 12 -14.82 -10.94 -25.77
N TRP A 13 -14.75 -11.09 -27.09
CA TRP A 13 -14.31 -10.06 -28.02
C TRP A 13 -15.40 -8.98 -28.13
N VAL A 14 -15.04 -7.71 -27.95
CA VAL A 14 -15.93 -6.57 -28.19
C VAL A 14 -15.17 -5.55 -29.03
N GLY A 15 -15.81 -5.11 -30.12
CA GLY A 15 -15.28 -4.15 -31.08
C GLY A 15 -15.04 -2.76 -30.47
N VAL A 16 -13.95 -2.14 -30.90
CA VAL A 16 -13.48 -0.83 -30.43
C VAL A 16 -14.22 0.28 -31.18
N LEU A 17 -14.98 1.11 -30.45
CA LEU A 17 -15.54 2.36 -30.94
C LEU A 17 -14.72 3.51 -30.32
N VAL A 18 -14.00 4.28 -31.14
CA VAL A 18 -13.20 5.42 -30.68
C VAL A 18 -14.05 6.69 -30.71
N LEU A 19 -14.41 7.20 -29.53
CA LEU A 19 -15.01 8.51 -29.34
C LEU A 19 -13.97 9.46 -28.73
N LEU A 20 -13.51 10.43 -29.51
CA LEU A 20 -12.63 11.51 -29.04
C LEU A 20 -13.49 12.59 -28.37
N ALA A 21 -13.49 12.62 -27.04
CA ALA A 21 -14.11 13.69 -26.26
C ALA A 21 -13.05 14.73 -25.85
N PHE A 22 -13.26 15.99 -26.28
CA PHE A 22 -12.52 17.15 -25.80
C PHE A 22 -12.92 17.47 -24.35
N SER A 23 -11.97 17.39 -23.41
CA SER A 23 -12.19 17.72 -22.00
C SER A 23 -11.88 19.19 -21.70
N ARG A 24 -12.83 19.87 -21.06
CA ARG A 24 -12.65 21.19 -20.45
C ARG A 24 -11.65 21.06 -19.30
N GLY A 25 -10.63 21.93 -19.30
CA GLY A 25 -9.54 21.94 -18.33
C GLY A 25 -10.00 22.19 -16.89
N THR A 26 -10.29 21.13 -16.16
CA THR A 26 -10.00 21.08 -14.72
C THR A 26 -8.49 21.16 -14.56
N ILE A 27 -8.01 21.95 -13.59
CA ILE A 27 -6.60 22.03 -13.20
C ILE A 27 -6.11 20.60 -12.94
N ALA A 28 -5.52 19.99 -13.97
CA ALA A 28 -5.05 18.63 -13.89
C ALA A 28 -3.92 18.66 -12.86
N GLY A 29 -4.12 17.95 -11.75
CA GLY A 29 -3.07 17.80 -10.74
C GLY A 29 -1.80 17.32 -11.44
N PHE A 30 -0.67 17.91 -11.08
CA PHE A 30 0.63 17.56 -11.65
C PHE A 30 0.87 16.04 -11.52
N VAL A 31 1.14 15.39 -12.65
CA VAL A 31 1.48 13.96 -12.76
C VAL A 31 2.94 13.86 -13.21
N CYS A 32 3.69 12.91 -12.66
CA CYS A 32 5.08 12.68 -13.07
C CYS A 32 5.14 12.16 -14.52
N GLY A 33 6.08 12.66 -15.32
CA GLY A 33 6.19 12.32 -16.75
C GLY A 33 6.74 10.93 -17.08
N ASN A 34 6.99 10.07 -16.08
CA ASN A 34 7.49 8.71 -16.30
C ASN A 34 6.30 7.75 -16.46
N PHE A 35 6.18 7.06 -17.59
CA PHE A 35 5.07 6.16 -17.88
C PHE A 35 5.52 4.68 -17.96
N SER A 36 6.29 4.23 -16.97
CA SER A 36 6.71 2.83 -16.89
C SER A 36 5.83 2.03 -15.94
N VAL A 37 5.67 0.74 -16.19
CA VAL A 37 5.09 -0.17 -15.20
C VAL A 37 6.19 -0.62 -14.25
N THR A 38 5.93 -0.53 -12.96
CA THR A 38 6.84 -0.98 -11.90
C THR A 38 6.10 -1.87 -10.90
N THR A 39 6.84 -2.79 -10.27
CA THR A 39 6.32 -3.63 -9.20
C THR A 39 6.70 -3.02 -7.86
N LEU A 40 5.70 -2.69 -7.05
CA LEU A 40 5.89 -2.18 -5.69
C LEU A 40 5.81 -3.34 -4.69
N ASP A 41 6.67 -3.29 -3.67
CA ASP A 41 6.59 -4.10 -2.45
C ASP A 41 6.14 -3.17 -1.33
N VAL A 42 4.87 -3.29 -0.93
CA VAL A 42 4.23 -2.36 0.02
C VAL A 42 3.71 -3.08 1.26
N TYR A 43 3.66 -2.31 2.34
CA TYR A 43 3.31 -2.74 3.68
C TYR A 43 2.16 -1.88 4.14
N ARG A 44 1.21 -2.52 4.81
CA ARG A 44 0.01 -1.86 5.27
C ARG A 44 -0.35 -2.32 6.66
N TYR A 45 -0.47 -1.37 7.56
CA TYR A 45 -1.13 -1.53 8.84
C TYR A 45 -2.64 -1.46 8.71
N HIS A 46 -3.36 -2.37 9.36
CA HIS A 46 -4.83 -2.35 9.35
C HIS A 46 -5.44 -3.11 10.54
N THR A 47 -6.75 -2.93 10.75
CA THR A 47 -7.51 -3.74 11.71
C THR A 47 -7.96 -5.05 11.07
N ALA A 48 -8.39 -6.02 11.88
CA ALA A 48 -8.99 -7.27 11.40
C ALA A 48 -10.27 -7.03 10.56
N ASN A 49 -11.07 -6.02 10.92
CA ASN A 49 -12.32 -5.67 10.21
C ASN A 49 -12.11 -4.88 8.91
N ASP A 50 -10.86 -4.71 8.47
CA ASP A 50 -10.57 -3.95 7.25
C ASP A 50 -10.62 -4.83 6.01
N ALA A 51 -10.90 -4.22 4.86
CA ALA A 51 -10.95 -4.92 3.59
C ALA A 51 -9.57 -5.44 3.17
N PHE A 52 -9.53 -6.67 2.65
CA PHE A 52 -8.33 -7.32 2.12
C PHE A 52 -8.10 -6.99 0.66
N THR A 53 -8.07 -5.70 0.37
CA THR A 53 -7.73 -5.13 -0.93
C THR A 53 -6.94 -3.84 -0.72
N LEU A 54 -6.22 -3.41 -1.75
CA LEU A 54 -5.62 -2.07 -1.79
C LEU A 54 -6.58 -1.01 -2.36
N ALA A 55 -7.75 -1.40 -2.86
CA ALA A 55 -8.75 -0.48 -3.38
C ALA A 55 -9.16 0.56 -2.32
N ASN A 56 -8.93 1.84 -2.63
CA ASN A 56 -9.11 2.96 -1.71
C ASN A 56 -8.34 2.79 -0.39
N ARG A 57 -7.08 2.33 -0.49
CA ARG A 57 -6.13 2.22 0.63
C ARG A 57 -4.82 2.95 0.40
N ASN A 58 -4.25 3.41 1.51
CA ASN A 58 -2.85 3.80 1.59
C ASN A 58 -2.00 2.62 2.04
N ALA A 59 -0.77 2.59 1.55
CA ALA A 59 0.29 1.71 2.00
C ALA A 59 1.62 2.45 1.89
N GLY A 60 2.68 1.94 2.49
CA GLY A 60 4.04 2.45 2.30
C GLY A 60 4.97 1.37 1.77
N ASP A 61 6.10 1.75 1.17
CA ASP A 61 7.22 0.82 1.16
C ASP A 61 7.71 0.58 2.60
N ALA A 62 8.61 -0.39 2.81
CA ALA A 62 9.07 -0.76 4.14
C ALA A 62 9.64 0.42 4.94
N MET A 63 10.20 1.45 4.29
CA MET A 63 10.70 2.64 4.98
C MET A 63 9.58 3.66 5.22
N GLY A 64 8.70 3.82 4.23
CA GLY A 64 7.62 4.79 4.28
C GLY A 64 6.60 4.48 5.36
N ASP A 65 6.16 3.23 5.46
CA ASP A 65 5.16 2.83 6.47
C ASP A 65 5.70 3.02 7.90
N MET A 66 7.02 2.90 8.10
CA MET A 66 7.66 3.07 9.40
C MET A 66 7.55 4.49 9.95
N HIS A 67 7.43 5.52 9.13
CA HIS A 67 7.17 6.85 9.68
C HIS A 67 5.89 6.86 10.51
N TYR A 68 4.81 6.30 9.98
CA TYR A 68 3.53 6.29 10.66
C TYR A 68 3.52 5.28 11.81
N VAL A 69 3.96 4.05 11.57
CA VAL A 69 4.03 2.99 12.60
C VAL A 69 4.87 3.43 13.80
N CYS A 70 6.06 3.99 13.57
CA CYS A 70 6.92 4.43 14.67
C CYS A 70 6.38 5.64 15.44
N THR A 71 5.45 6.43 14.87
CA THR A 71 4.76 7.48 15.63
C THR A 71 3.64 6.95 16.52
N LYS A 72 3.11 5.75 16.24
CA LYS A 72 1.90 5.18 16.85
C LYS A 72 2.10 3.83 17.55
N TYR A 73 3.33 3.29 17.57
CA TYR A 73 3.63 1.94 18.05
C TYR A 73 3.22 1.67 19.52
N ASP A 74 3.16 2.72 20.33
CA ASP A 74 2.76 2.68 21.74
C ASP A 74 1.24 2.57 21.95
N SER A 75 0.45 2.87 20.91
CA SER A 75 -1.01 2.81 21.00
C SER A 75 -1.54 1.37 20.96
N GLN A 76 -2.48 1.06 21.85
CA GLN A 76 -3.10 -0.27 21.91
C GLN A 76 -3.85 -0.62 20.63
N THR A 77 -4.53 0.35 20.02
CA THR A 77 -5.21 0.18 18.74
C THR A 77 -4.27 -0.30 17.65
N TYR A 78 -3.01 0.16 17.68
CA TYR A 78 -2.00 -0.38 16.79
C TYR A 78 -1.72 -1.83 17.18
N LYS A 79 -1.22 -2.09 18.39
CA LYS A 79 -0.77 -3.42 18.80
C LYS A 79 -1.75 -4.57 18.51
N MET A 80 -3.05 -4.32 18.55
CA MET A 80 -4.11 -5.31 18.24
C MET A 80 -4.42 -5.48 16.74
N GLY A 81 -3.77 -4.71 15.87
CA GLY A 81 -3.95 -4.76 14.42
C GLY A 81 -3.11 -5.83 13.73
N LEU A 82 -3.12 -5.73 12.42
CA LEU A 82 -2.46 -6.61 11.47
C LEU A 82 -1.52 -5.80 10.59
N ILE A 83 -0.48 -6.46 10.10
CA ILE A 83 0.42 -5.91 9.09
C ILE A 83 0.44 -6.85 7.91
N SER A 84 0.06 -6.35 6.74
CA SER A 84 0.09 -7.11 5.50
C SER A 84 1.20 -6.62 4.57
N ARG A 85 1.89 -7.58 3.94
CA ARG A 85 2.82 -7.34 2.82
C ARG A 85 2.13 -7.64 1.50
N TRP A 86 2.30 -6.75 0.53
CA TRP A 86 1.69 -6.83 -0.79
C TRP A 86 2.73 -6.64 -1.88
N THR A 87 2.50 -7.31 -3.00
CA THR A 87 3.08 -6.90 -4.28
C THR A 87 1.99 -6.31 -5.17
N VAL A 88 2.29 -5.25 -5.92
CA VAL A 88 1.35 -4.60 -6.82
C VAL A 88 2.08 -4.02 -8.02
N SER A 89 1.52 -4.20 -9.22
CA SER A 89 2.00 -3.54 -10.42
C SER A 89 1.35 -2.16 -10.53
N ALA A 90 2.15 -1.11 -10.74
CA ALA A 90 1.69 0.26 -10.81
C ALA A 90 2.36 1.02 -11.96
N ASN A 91 1.62 1.94 -12.57
CA ASN A 91 2.18 2.91 -13.50
C ASN A 91 2.92 4.00 -12.70
N SER A 92 4.17 4.25 -13.06
CA SER A 92 5.06 5.19 -12.38
C SER A 92 4.79 6.66 -12.69
N SER A 93 3.72 6.97 -13.44
CA SER A 93 3.22 8.33 -13.64
C SER A 93 2.50 8.77 -12.37
N TRP A 94 3.26 8.96 -11.30
CA TRP A 94 2.70 9.19 -9.97
C TRP A 94 1.87 10.47 -9.95
N GLY A 95 0.66 10.35 -9.41
CA GLY A 95 -0.16 11.49 -9.07
C GLY A 95 0.18 12.04 -7.69
N ARG A 96 -0.52 13.11 -7.31
CA ARG A 96 -0.48 13.61 -5.95
C ARG A 96 -1.04 12.54 -5.00
N TYR A 97 -0.34 12.30 -3.89
CA TYR A 97 -0.83 11.44 -2.83
C TYR A 97 -2.21 11.88 -2.33
N ALA A 98 -3.09 10.91 -2.15
CA ALA A 98 -4.42 11.07 -1.59
C ALA A 98 -4.55 10.27 -0.30
N ILE A 99 -5.36 10.75 0.64
CA ILE A 99 -5.70 9.97 1.83
C ILE A 99 -6.78 8.98 1.44
N CYS A 100 -6.40 7.72 1.31
CA CYS A 100 -7.26 6.60 0.92
C CYS A 100 -7.40 5.67 2.12
N ASN A 101 -8.42 5.84 2.95
CA ASN A 101 -8.65 5.01 4.12
C ASN A 101 -10.15 4.84 4.37
N ALA A 102 -10.50 3.92 5.28
CA ALA A 102 -11.85 3.85 5.82
C ALA A 102 -12.10 5.09 6.68
N LEU A 103 -12.92 6.03 6.18
CA LEU A 103 -13.33 7.22 6.90
C LEU A 103 -14.85 7.26 6.97
N MET A 104 -15.40 7.37 8.18
CA MET A 104 -16.84 7.40 8.45
C MET A 104 -17.60 6.21 7.80
N ASN A 105 -17.09 4.99 7.99
CA ASN A 105 -17.65 3.76 7.39
C ASN A 105 -17.67 3.73 5.84
N SER A 106 -16.91 4.61 5.19
CA SER A 106 -16.75 4.64 3.73
C SER A 106 -15.30 4.48 3.32
N ASN A 107 -15.04 3.62 2.34
CA ASN A 107 -13.72 3.40 1.77
C ASN A 107 -13.55 4.32 0.57
N ARG A 108 -12.84 5.44 0.74
CA ARG A 108 -12.66 6.42 -0.35
C ARG A 108 -11.32 7.14 -0.25
N CYS A 109 -10.90 7.66 -1.39
CA CYS A 109 -9.73 8.53 -1.52
C CYS A 109 -10.13 10.00 -1.51
N TYR A 110 -9.46 10.79 -0.67
CA TYR A 110 -9.55 12.24 -0.64
C TYR A 110 -8.28 12.83 -1.27
N GLY A 111 -8.45 13.39 -2.47
CA GLY A 111 -7.35 13.84 -3.33
C GLY A 111 -7.60 13.42 -4.77
N THR A 112 -7.48 14.36 -5.71
CA THR A 112 -8.04 14.24 -7.06
C THR A 112 -7.01 13.76 -8.08
N SER A 113 -6.58 12.51 -7.98
CA SER A 113 -5.79 11.87 -9.05
C SER A 113 -6.45 10.59 -9.53
N ALA A 114 -6.39 10.32 -10.82
CA ALA A 114 -6.67 9.00 -11.40
C ALA A 114 -5.42 8.10 -11.37
N HIS A 115 -4.26 8.62 -10.96
CA HIS A 115 -3.01 7.90 -10.84
C HIS A 115 -2.79 7.39 -9.42
N VAL A 116 -1.96 6.35 -9.28
CA VAL A 116 -1.38 6.00 -7.98
C VAL A 116 -0.67 7.23 -7.44
N GLY A 117 -1.10 7.68 -6.28
CA GLY A 117 -0.49 8.83 -5.64
C GLY A 117 0.77 8.41 -4.91
N ARG A 118 1.79 9.25 -4.93
CA ARG A 118 3.05 9.01 -4.23
C ARG A 118 3.47 10.24 -3.45
N GLU A 119 3.91 10.04 -2.22
CA GLU A 119 4.64 11.07 -1.48
C GLU A 119 5.75 10.46 -0.62
N ASN A 120 6.70 11.29 -0.20
CA ASN A 120 7.65 10.92 0.83
C ASN A 120 6.93 10.81 2.17
N ALA A 121 7.35 9.88 3.02
CA ALA A 121 6.64 9.60 4.26
C ALA A 121 6.69 10.71 5.33
N VAL A 122 7.48 11.78 5.12
CA VAL A 122 7.48 12.95 6.00
C VAL A 122 7.07 14.16 5.17
N LEU A 123 5.97 14.82 5.55
CA LEU A 123 5.31 15.93 4.85
C LEU A 123 6.21 17.17 4.63
N ARG A 124 7.24 17.06 3.78
CA ARG A 124 8.19 18.12 3.42
C ARG A 124 7.81 18.78 2.08
N ALA A 125 8.44 19.92 1.76
CA ALA A 125 8.21 20.65 0.52
C ALA A 125 8.40 19.75 -0.73
N ARG A 126 7.51 19.90 -1.73
CA ARG A 126 7.42 19.08 -2.97
C ARG A 126 7.11 17.59 -2.79
N ARG A 127 7.03 17.11 -1.55
CA ARG A 127 6.51 15.79 -1.14
C ARG A 127 7.09 14.57 -1.87
N GLY A 128 8.23 14.67 -2.56
CA GLY A 128 8.87 13.53 -3.21
C GLY A 128 8.01 12.76 -4.23
N GLN A 129 7.00 13.41 -4.83
CA GLN A 129 6.08 12.74 -5.75
C GLN A 129 6.81 12.16 -6.97
N CYS A 130 7.68 12.96 -7.58
CA CYS A 130 8.38 12.64 -8.84
C CYS A 130 9.89 12.40 -8.69
N THR A 131 10.37 12.25 -7.46
CA THR A 131 11.77 11.93 -7.17
C THR A 131 11.83 10.63 -6.39
N GLU A 132 13.01 10.01 -6.31
CA GLU A 132 13.17 8.88 -5.40
C GLU A 132 13.12 9.34 -3.94
N ASN A 133 12.53 8.52 -3.07
CA ASN A 133 12.39 8.80 -1.64
C ASN A 133 13.31 7.88 -0.81
N THR A 134 14.58 7.80 -1.19
CA THR A 134 15.54 6.83 -0.64
C THR A 134 15.80 6.97 0.87
N TYR A 135 15.60 8.17 1.42
CA TYR A 135 15.88 8.46 2.84
C TYR A 135 14.74 8.04 3.78
N LEU A 136 13.49 8.32 3.40
CA LEU A 136 12.31 8.14 4.27
C LEU A 136 11.33 7.10 3.75
N GLY A 137 11.54 6.59 2.53
CA GLY A 137 10.56 5.78 1.83
C GLY A 137 9.40 6.60 1.29
N SER A 138 8.51 5.89 0.61
CA SER A 138 7.33 6.43 -0.04
C SER A 138 6.06 5.91 0.60
N TRP A 139 5.08 6.79 0.73
CA TRP A 139 3.67 6.42 0.84
C TRP A 139 3.03 6.40 -0.53
N TYR A 140 2.10 5.47 -0.69
CA TYR A 140 1.33 5.27 -1.90
C TYR A 140 -0.17 5.35 -1.57
N SER A 141 -0.93 5.87 -2.51
CA SER A 141 -2.39 5.88 -2.47
C SER A 141 -2.93 5.15 -3.68
N PHE A 142 -3.81 4.18 -3.45
CA PHE A 142 -4.35 3.29 -4.49
C PHE A 142 -5.86 3.55 -4.67
N PRO A 143 -6.27 4.49 -5.55
CA PRO A 143 -7.67 4.74 -5.83
C PRO A 143 -8.30 3.55 -6.55
N GLU A 144 -9.44 3.08 -6.07
CA GLU A 144 -10.21 1.98 -6.69
C GLU A 144 -10.57 2.29 -8.15
N LYS A 145 -10.94 3.54 -8.44
CA LYS A 145 -11.33 3.98 -9.80
C LYS A 145 -10.24 3.79 -10.87
N SER A 146 -8.99 3.57 -10.46
CA SER A 146 -7.85 3.36 -11.35
C SER A 146 -7.24 1.97 -11.21
N GLU A 147 -7.91 1.07 -10.51
CA GLU A 147 -7.55 -0.34 -10.45
C GLU A 147 -7.85 -1.00 -11.82
N CYS A 148 -6.91 -1.81 -12.29
CA CYS A 148 -7.08 -2.63 -13.48
C CYS A 148 -8.13 -3.69 -13.24
N LYS A 149 -8.98 -3.89 -14.24
CA LYS A 149 -9.79 -5.11 -14.31
C LYS A 149 -8.88 -6.33 -14.42
N CYS A 150 -9.41 -7.50 -14.07
CA CYS A 150 -8.62 -8.72 -14.16
C CYS A 150 -8.14 -8.98 -15.60
N GLY A 151 -6.83 -9.19 -15.77
CA GLY A 151 -6.18 -9.37 -17.07
C GLY A 151 -5.92 -8.08 -17.86
N GLN A 152 -6.42 -6.92 -17.41
CA GLN A 152 -6.11 -5.64 -18.04
C GLN A 152 -4.65 -5.24 -17.75
N PRO A 153 -3.85 -4.88 -18.77
CA PRO A 153 -2.51 -4.36 -18.55
C PRO A 153 -2.51 -3.01 -17.81
N VAL A 154 -1.55 -2.81 -16.91
CA VAL A 154 -1.37 -1.52 -16.22
C VAL A 154 -0.92 -0.46 -17.22
N GLY A 155 -1.53 0.73 -17.16
CA GLY A 155 -1.24 1.86 -18.03
C GLY A 155 -2.18 2.00 -19.24
N THR A 156 -3.18 1.12 -19.40
CA THR A 156 -4.18 1.23 -20.48
C THR A 156 -5.53 1.69 -19.95
N ASP A 157 -6.28 2.46 -20.74
CA ASP A 157 -7.68 2.86 -20.48
C ASP A 157 -7.94 3.43 -19.08
N GLY A 158 -6.99 4.22 -18.55
CA GLY A 158 -7.09 4.81 -17.22
C GLY A 158 -6.78 3.84 -16.06
N CYS A 159 -6.42 2.58 -16.32
CA CYS A 159 -5.85 1.71 -15.30
C CYS A 159 -4.44 2.17 -14.95
N MET A 160 -4.20 2.40 -13.66
CA MET A 160 -2.93 2.85 -13.13
C MET A 160 -2.28 1.85 -12.17
N TRP A 161 -3.01 0.85 -11.68
CA TRP A 161 -2.43 -0.22 -10.87
C TRP A 161 -3.27 -1.49 -10.93
N GLY A 162 -2.65 -2.64 -10.67
CA GLY A 162 -3.31 -3.93 -10.73
C GLY A 162 -2.41 -5.07 -10.29
N GLY A 163 -2.93 -6.30 -10.35
CA GLY A 163 -2.18 -7.49 -9.93
C GLY A 163 -1.78 -7.45 -8.45
N ALA A 164 -2.53 -6.70 -7.63
CA ALA A 164 -2.27 -6.60 -6.21
C ALA A 164 -2.46 -7.98 -5.57
N ARG A 165 -1.39 -8.50 -4.96
CA ARG A 165 -1.41 -9.79 -4.26
C ARG A 165 -0.86 -9.61 -2.87
N ARG A 166 -1.69 -9.94 -1.88
CA ARG A 166 -1.25 -10.07 -0.51
C ARG A 166 -0.33 -11.28 -0.43
N LEU A 167 0.92 -11.02 -0.10
CA LEU A 167 1.91 -12.07 0.10
C LEU A 167 1.74 -12.68 1.48
N ARG A 168 1.39 -11.85 2.46
CA ARG A 168 1.48 -12.22 3.85
C ARG A 168 0.75 -11.31 4.81
N THR A 169 0.28 -11.85 5.93
CA THR A 169 -0.27 -11.10 7.07
C THR A 169 0.30 -11.63 8.39
N ALA A 170 0.74 -10.73 9.26
CA ALA A 170 1.14 -11.04 10.63
C ALA A 170 0.39 -10.16 11.63
N THR A 171 0.30 -10.60 12.89
CA THR A 171 -0.19 -9.72 13.96
C THR A 171 0.81 -8.61 14.18
N ALA A 172 0.31 -7.38 14.35
CA ALA A 172 1.19 -6.26 14.62
C ALA A 172 1.92 -6.41 15.96
N ARG A 173 1.30 -7.05 16.94
CA ARG A 173 1.94 -7.38 18.22
C ARG A 173 3.23 -8.16 18.05
N CYS A 174 3.24 -9.21 17.22
CA CYS A 174 4.45 -9.98 16.99
C CYS A 174 5.56 -9.08 16.42
N VAL A 175 5.25 -8.25 15.42
CA VAL A 175 6.26 -7.38 14.80
C VAL A 175 6.75 -6.31 15.79
N LEU A 176 5.83 -5.62 16.47
CA LEU A 176 6.12 -4.50 17.38
C LEU A 176 6.83 -4.95 18.66
N GLU A 177 6.36 -6.02 19.29
CA GLU A 177 6.83 -6.44 20.62
C GLU A 177 7.87 -7.56 20.51
N GLU A 178 7.52 -8.67 19.85
CA GLU A 178 8.36 -9.88 19.85
C GLU A 178 9.59 -9.75 18.94
N ARG A 179 9.44 -9.11 17.76
CA ARG A 179 10.55 -8.85 16.84
C ARG A 179 11.28 -7.53 17.15
N GLY A 180 10.81 -6.79 18.15
CA GLY A 180 11.48 -5.57 18.63
C GLY A 180 11.35 -4.35 17.72
N LEU A 181 10.36 -4.32 16.81
CA LEU A 181 10.14 -3.13 15.96
C LEU A 181 9.83 -1.89 16.81
N GLY A 182 9.05 -2.03 17.89
CA GLY A 182 8.74 -0.91 18.80
C GLY A 182 9.98 -0.28 19.41
N LYS A 183 10.93 -1.12 19.87
CA LYS A 183 12.23 -0.64 20.37
C LYS A 183 13.04 0.07 19.29
N ALA A 184 13.08 -0.46 18.06
CA ALA A 184 13.74 0.22 16.95
C ALA A 184 13.06 1.55 16.56
N CYS A 185 11.75 1.64 16.75
CA CYS A 185 11.00 2.87 16.53
C CYS A 185 11.31 3.97 17.56
N GLU A 186 11.60 3.63 18.82
CA GLU A 186 12.02 4.59 19.85
C GLU A 186 13.27 5.38 19.44
N GLU A 187 14.22 4.71 18.79
CA GLU A 187 15.48 5.30 18.36
C GLU A 187 15.33 6.34 17.23
N THR A 188 14.23 6.30 16.47
CA THR A 188 14.06 7.09 15.24
C THR A 188 12.72 7.84 15.16
N ARG A 189 11.94 7.84 16.25
CA ARG A 189 10.59 8.40 16.32
C ARG A 189 10.57 9.85 15.82
N GLY A 190 9.72 10.12 14.82
CA GLY A 190 9.51 11.46 14.26
C GLY A 190 10.61 12.02 13.35
N HIS A 191 11.79 11.38 13.26
CA HIS A 191 12.94 11.96 12.55
C HIS A 191 13.49 11.08 11.42
N GLY A 192 13.34 9.75 11.50
CA GLY A 192 13.97 8.83 10.54
C GLY A 192 15.51 8.97 10.53
N PRO A 193 16.21 8.29 9.60
CA PRO A 193 15.69 7.31 8.67
C PRO A 193 15.39 5.99 9.39
N TYR A 194 14.35 5.28 8.94
CA TYR A 194 13.82 4.08 9.60
C TYR A 194 14.51 2.77 9.20
N TYR A 195 15.80 2.77 8.86
CA TYR A 195 16.46 1.60 8.24
C TYR A 195 16.34 0.32 9.06
N ARG A 196 16.60 0.41 10.38
CA ARG A 196 16.51 -0.73 11.28
C ARG A 196 15.07 -1.22 11.44
N ALA A 197 14.14 -0.29 11.66
CA ALA A 197 12.71 -0.58 11.76
C ALA A 197 12.18 -1.28 10.48
N ALA A 198 12.51 -0.75 9.31
CA ALA A 198 12.16 -1.33 8.02
C ALA A 198 12.77 -2.72 7.81
N ALA A 199 14.00 -2.96 8.27
CA ALA A 199 14.63 -4.27 8.21
C ALA A 199 13.89 -5.31 9.07
N ILE A 200 13.50 -4.94 10.30
CA ILE A 200 12.71 -5.80 11.19
C ILE A 200 11.35 -6.12 10.55
N LEU A 201 10.65 -5.12 10.03
CA LEU A 201 9.37 -5.31 9.33
C LEU A 201 9.50 -6.30 8.16
N ARG A 202 10.52 -6.12 7.31
CA ARG A 202 10.78 -7.02 6.18
C ARG A 202 11.04 -8.45 6.63
N ALA A 203 11.90 -8.64 7.65
CA ALA A 203 12.21 -9.97 8.17
C ALA A 203 10.95 -10.65 8.75
N ALA A 204 10.19 -9.92 9.55
CA ALA A 204 8.95 -10.40 10.17
C ALA A 204 7.93 -10.92 9.14
N LEU A 205 7.85 -10.27 7.98
CA LEU A 205 6.95 -10.63 6.88
C LEU A 205 7.62 -11.45 5.75
N ALA A 206 8.89 -11.83 5.89
CA ALA A 206 9.58 -12.71 4.93
C ALA A 206 9.49 -14.20 5.29
N SER A 207 9.39 -14.55 6.58
CA SER A 207 9.35 -15.95 7.06
C SER A 207 8.36 -16.16 8.21
N THR A 208 7.75 -17.36 8.31
CA THR A 208 6.95 -17.80 9.47
C THR A 208 7.80 -18.16 10.68
N GLU A 209 9.09 -18.38 10.47
CA GLU A 209 9.99 -18.94 11.47
C GLU A 209 10.54 -17.86 12.42
N PRO A 210 10.25 -17.95 13.75
CA PRO A 210 10.70 -16.96 14.72
C PRO A 210 12.23 -16.77 14.78
N GLU A 211 13.00 -17.84 14.62
CA GLU A 211 14.47 -17.82 14.64
C GLU A 211 15.06 -17.09 13.42
N ALA A 212 14.32 -17.04 12.31
CA ALA A 212 14.67 -16.23 11.14
C ALA A 212 14.18 -14.77 11.26
N GLY A 213 13.67 -14.38 12.42
CA GLY A 213 13.07 -13.06 12.65
C GLY A 213 11.63 -12.94 12.14
N GLY A 214 11.01 -14.06 11.79
CA GLY A 214 9.64 -14.16 11.29
C GLY A 214 8.55 -13.98 12.35
N CYS A 215 7.34 -13.67 11.90
CA CYS A 215 6.11 -13.75 12.70
C CYS A 215 5.21 -14.86 12.17
N PRO A 216 4.36 -15.53 12.96
CA PRO A 216 3.39 -16.48 12.43
C PRO A 216 2.41 -15.84 11.42
N GLU A 217 1.95 -16.63 10.45
CA GLU A 217 0.89 -16.21 9.53
C GLU A 217 -0.44 -16.09 10.27
N VAL A 218 -1.15 -15.00 10.04
CA VAL A 218 -2.54 -14.89 10.46
C VAL A 218 -3.42 -15.52 9.39
N SER A 219 -4.12 -16.60 9.76
CA SER A 219 -5.05 -17.25 8.83
C SER A 219 -6.34 -16.42 8.70
N PRO A 220 -7.03 -16.47 7.54
CA PRO A 220 -8.33 -15.81 7.36
C PRO A 220 -9.39 -16.24 8.39
N GLN A 221 -9.25 -17.43 9.00
CA GLN A 221 -10.20 -17.98 9.97
C GLN A 221 -9.93 -17.47 11.40
N SER A 222 -8.67 -17.28 11.75
CA SER A 222 -8.26 -16.69 13.04
C SER A 222 -8.62 -15.20 13.17
N GLU A 223 -8.94 -14.54 12.06
CA GLU A 223 -9.26 -13.09 12.03
C GLU A 223 -10.67 -12.76 12.52
N LEU A 224 -11.60 -13.72 12.53
CA LEU A 224 -12.97 -13.54 13.02
C LEU A 224 -13.07 -13.52 14.56
N HIS A 225 -11.98 -13.84 15.25
CA HIS A 225 -11.94 -14.02 16.70
C HIS A 225 -10.96 -13.06 17.42
N LEU A 226 -10.36 -12.12 16.69
CA LEU A 226 -9.52 -11.03 17.23
C LEU A 226 -10.35 -9.75 17.40
#